data_AF-A0A9D7RLN5-F1
#
_entry.id   AF-A0A9D7RLN5-F1
#
_cell.length_a   1.000
_cell.length_b   1.000
_cell.length_c   1.000
_cell.angle_alpha   90.00
_cell.angle_beta   90.00
_cell.angle_gamma   90.00
#
_symmetry.space_group_name_H-M   'P 1'
#
loop_
_entity.id
_entity.type
_entity.pdbx_description
1 polymer ?
#
loop_
_entity_poly.entity_id
_entity_poly.type
_entity_poly.pdbx_seq_one_letter_code
_entity_poly.pdbx_strand_id
1 'polypeptide(L)'
;MKIAAFGSTYAGAYVFPTYKAADDLTTERPSSLQRVGSTSGAFDFLGSTANPIMPLTVRKTFEIVASTYAGVETALDTARSSLLAANESKLWALMRDGSKRWTYAKVTEFSAPESVGTRQTIPVSVGFECREGIWYAESESTTTKTGIGTATLANAGNILTPVKIVLTSPSTSITAPFVHNQTNASKWTHADMTLGAVLTVDAAAYSALLGSSDAYANMTIVDPFTFWLYLSPGNNTVDFNCSSFSGTNPVYVATWYSAWVM
;
A
#
# COMPACT_ATOMS: atom_id res chain seq x y z
N MET A 1 -5.12 -16.52 3.24
CA MET A 1 -4.06 -15.65 3.79
C MET A 1 -3.93 -15.95 5.27
N LYS A 2 -2.75 -15.77 5.88
CA LYS A 2 -2.56 -15.88 7.32
C LYS A 2 -1.93 -14.61 7.88
N ILE A 3 -2.49 -14.00 8.91
CA ILE A 3 -1.86 -12.88 9.62
C ILE A 3 -0.69 -13.43 10.44
N ALA A 4 0.49 -12.86 10.22
CA ALA A 4 1.76 -13.42 10.65
C ALA A 4 2.51 -12.53 11.63
N ALA A 5 2.53 -11.21 11.42
CA ALA A 5 3.28 -10.30 12.29
C ALA A 5 2.72 -8.87 12.30
N PHE A 6 3.11 -8.07 13.28
CA PHE A 6 2.79 -6.63 13.36
C PHE A 6 4.02 -5.81 13.75
N GLY A 7 4.39 -4.83 12.92
CA GLY A 7 5.58 -4.01 13.12
C GLY A 7 6.11 -3.36 11.83
N SER A 8 7.07 -2.43 11.95
CA SER A 8 7.53 -1.61 10.83
C SER A 8 8.22 -2.38 9.70
N THR A 9 8.90 -3.48 10.04
CA THR A 9 9.51 -4.43 9.11
C THR A 9 9.13 -5.84 9.51
N TYR A 10 9.07 -6.78 8.56
CA TYR A 10 8.73 -8.16 8.88
C TYR A 10 9.72 -8.79 9.88
N ALA A 11 11.01 -8.50 9.75
CA ALA A 11 12.06 -9.08 10.60
C ALA A 11 12.06 -8.53 12.03
N GLY A 12 11.68 -7.25 12.22
CA GLY A 12 11.58 -6.61 13.54
C GLY A 12 10.16 -6.60 14.12
N ALA A 13 9.19 -7.21 13.45
CA ALA A 13 7.81 -7.24 13.89
C ALA A 13 7.57 -8.26 14.99
N TYR A 14 6.53 -8.02 15.80
CA TYR A 14 6.00 -9.03 16.70
C TYR A 14 5.35 -10.14 15.89
N VAL A 15 5.91 -11.35 15.97
CA VAL A 15 5.38 -12.54 15.28
C VAL A 15 4.27 -13.15 16.12
N PHE A 16 3.08 -13.28 15.55
CA PHE A 16 1.96 -13.89 16.25
C PHE A 16 2.21 -15.39 16.49
N PRO A 17 1.94 -15.89 17.70
CA PRO A 17 1.91 -17.33 17.95
C PRO A 17 1.00 -18.05 16.95
N THR A 18 1.41 -19.24 16.54
CA THR A 18 0.65 -20.05 15.58
C THR A 18 -0.26 -21.07 16.23
N TYR A 19 -0.13 -21.29 17.54
CA TYR A 19 -0.89 -22.28 18.28
C TYR A 19 -2.36 -21.83 18.38
N LYS A 20 -3.25 -22.67 17.82
CA LYS A 20 -4.70 -22.39 17.67
C LYS A 20 -5.00 -20.99 17.13
N ALA A 21 -4.14 -20.50 16.23
CA ALA A 21 -4.33 -19.20 15.66
C ALA A 21 -5.46 -19.22 14.62
N ALA A 22 -6.35 -18.25 14.68
CA ALA A 22 -7.36 -18.01 13.66
C ALA A 22 -7.32 -16.55 13.21
N ASP A 23 -7.64 -16.34 11.93
CA ASP A 23 -7.71 -15.03 11.30
C ASP A 23 -9.15 -14.83 10.83
N ASP A 24 -9.78 -13.77 11.31
CA ASP A 24 -11.09 -13.33 10.84
C ASP A 24 -10.90 -11.98 10.14
N LEU A 25 -11.44 -11.89 8.92
CA LEU A 25 -11.30 -10.74 8.06
C LEU A 25 -12.69 -10.29 7.65
N THR A 26 -13.11 -9.17 8.21
CA THR A 26 -14.43 -8.62 7.95
C THR A 26 -14.28 -7.31 7.20
N THR A 27 -14.92 -7.25 6.04
CA THR A 27 -15.21 -5.97 5.41
C THR A 27 -16.64 -5.61 5.79
N GLU A 28 -16.80 -4.67 6.71
CA GLU A 28 -18.12 -4.09 6.96
C GLU A 28 -18.44 -3.16 5.79
N ARG A 29 -19.08 -3.73 4.77
CA ARG A 29 -19.54 -2.95 3.62
C ARG A 29 -20.96 -2.49 3.89
N PRO A 30 -21.23 -1.18 3.93
CA PRO A 30 -22.60 -0.71 3.82
C PRO A 30 -23.16 -1.23 2.48
N SER A 31 -24.38 -1.74 2.52
CA SER A 31 -25.07 -2.20 1.30
C SER A 31 -25.16 -1.05 0.31
N SER A 32 -24.59 -1.21 -0.89
CA SER A 32 -24.84 -0.28 -2.00
C SER A 32 -26.23 -0.49 -2.62
N LEU A 33 -26.88 -1.61 -2.28
CA LEU A 33 -28.23 -1.95 -2.69
C LEU A 33 -29.25 -1.29 -1.78
N GLN A 34 -30.11 -0.45 -2.37
CA GLN A 34 -31.30 0.07 -1.73
C GLN A 34 -32.54 -0.62 -2.31
N ARG A 35 -33.35 -1.22 -1.44
CA ARG A 35 -34.64 -1.79 -1.85
C ARG A 35 -35.61 -0.67 -2.21
N VAL A 36 -36.34 -0.86 -3.32
CA VAL A 36 -37.46 0.01 -3.68
C VAL A 36 -38.67 -0.40 -2.83
N GLY A 37 -39.27 0.55 -2.12
CA GLY A 37 -40.45 0.28 -1.29
C GLY A 37 -41.57 -0.39 -2.08
N SER A 38 -42.14 -1.46 -1.54
CA SER A 38 -43.30 -2.18 -2.08
C SER A 38 -43.12 -2.84 -3.46
N THR A 39 -41.88 -2.95 -3.97
CA THR A 39 -41.59 -3.59 -5.27
C THR A 39 -40.49 -4.64 -5.13
N SER A 40 -40.57 -5.70 -5.93
CA SER A 40 -39.46 -6.66 -6.07
C SER A 40 -38.32 -6.01 -6.84
N GLY A 41 -37.26 -5.62 -6.14
CA GLY A 41 -36.05 -5.07 -6.76
C GLY A 41 -35.15 -4.32 -5.78
N ALA A 42 -33.90 -4.13 -6.15
CA ALA A 42 -32.96 -3.23 -5.49
C ALA A 42 -32.21 -2.41 -6.54
N PHE A 43 -31.93 -1.15 -6.24
CA PHE A 43 -31.07 -0.30 -7.04
C PHE A 43 -29.69 -0.21 -6.40
N ASP A 44 -28.64 -0.32 -7.21
CA ASP A 44 -27.27 -0.06 -6.78
C ASP A 44 -27.00 1.44 -6.83
N PHE A 45 -26.84 2.08 -5.67
CA PHE A 45 -26.64 3.53 -5.57
C PHE A 45 -25.36 4.00 -6.27
N LEU A 46 -24.41 3.09 -6.53
CA LEU A 46 -23.15 3.41 -7.17
C LEU A 46 -23.23 3.33 -8.71
N GLY A 47 -24.35 2.85 -9.26
CA GLY A 47 -24.60 2.79 -10.69
C GLY A 47 -23.60 1.88 -11.41
N SER A 48 -22.89 2.42 -12.40
CA SER A 48 -21.82 1.71 -13.11
C SER A 48 -20.43 1.95 -12.51
N THR A 49 -20.34 2.70 -11.41
CA THR A 49 -19.05 3.01 -10.78
C THR A 49 -18.55 1.79 -10.03
N ALA A 50 -17.25 1.51 -10.12
CA ALA A 50 -16.65 0.47 -9.31
C ALA A 50 -16.88 0.77 -7.82
N ASN A 51 -17.22 -0.25 -7.04
CA ASN A 51 -17.32 -0.12 -5.59
C ASN A 51 -16.01 0.44 -5.02
N PRO A 52 -16.06 1.49 -4.19
CA PRO A 52 -14.87 2.04 -3.59
C PRO A 52 -14.18 1.00 -2.72
N ILE A 53 -12.85 1.05 -2.66
CA ILE A 53 -12.08 0.21 -1.74
C ILE A 53 -12.37 0.72 -0.32
N MET A 54 -12.80 -0.19 0.56
CA MET A 54 -13.21 0.13 1.92
C MET A 54 -12.13 -0.26 2.93
N PRO A 55 -12.08 0.43 4.09
CA PRO A 55 -11.32 -0.04 5.24
C PRO A 55 -11.69 -1.50 5.59
N LEU A 56 -10.71 -2.22 6.11
CA LEU A 56 -10.82 -3.63 6.47
C LEU A 56 -10.60 -3.78 7.97
N THR A 57 -11.46 -4.54 8.65
CA THR A 57 -11.20 -4.94 10.03
C THR A 57 -10.63 -6.36 10.03
N VAL A 58 -9.56 -6.58 10.79
CA VAL A 58 -8.93 -7.89 10.94
C VAL A 58 -8.92 -8.25 12.41
N ARG A 59 -9.41 -9.44 12.75
CA ARG A 59 -9.29 -9.99 14.10
C ARG A 59 -8.38 -11.20 14.08
N LYS A 60 -7.33 -11.14 14.88
CA LYS A 60 -6.36 -12.20 15.10
C LYS A 60 -6.60 -12.85 16.45
N THR A 61 -6.87 -14.14 16.49
CA THR A 61 -6.89 -14.91 17.73
C THR A 61 -5.75 -15.91 17.77
N PHE A 62 -5.20 -16.18 18.96
CA PHE A 62 -4.15 -17.18 19.19
C PHE A 62 -4.08 -17.54 20.68
N GLU A 63 -3.35 -18.59 21.04
CA GLU A 63 -3.04 -18.92 22.44
C GLU A 63 -1.56 -18.67 22.74
N ILE A 64 -1.28 -17.94 23.82
CA ILE A 64 0.06 -17.88 24.43
C ILE A 64 0.20 -19.10 25.33
N VAL A 65 1.32 -19.82 25.19
CA VAL A 65 1.62 -21.05 25.95
C VAL A 65 3.03 -20.93 26.54
N ALA A 66 3.16 -21.20 27.82
CA ALA A 66 4.47 -21.32 28.49
C ALA A 66 4.45 -22.43 29.55
N SER A 67 5.62 -22.81 30.05
CA SER A 67 5.78 -23.86 31.08
C SER A 67 5.63 -23.36 32.53
N THR A 68 5.47 -22.06 32.72
CA THR A 68 5.28 -21.40 34.02
C THR A 68 4.32 -20.22 33.87
N TYR A 69 3.64 -19.83 34.95
CA TYR A 69 2.83 -18.62 34.98
C TYR A 69 3.65 -17.37 34.66
N ALA A 70 4.84 -17.24 35.25
CA ALA A 70 5.75 -16.12 34.96
C ALA A 70 6.13 -16.03 33.46
N GLY A 71 6.28 -17.17 32.78
CA GLY A 71 6.53 -17.22 31.35
C GLY A 71 5.34 -16.73 30.51
N VAL A 72 4.11 -17.07 30.93
CA VAL A 72 2.89 -16.56 30.28
C VAL A 72 2.79 -15.05 30.45
N GLU A 73 2.98 -14.53 31.67
CA GLU A 73 2.96 -13.09 31.94
C GLU A 73 4.01 -12.35 31.11
N THR A 74 5.24 -12.85 31.06
CA THR A 74 6.32 -12.25 30.25
C THR A 74 5.96 -12.20 28.76
N ALA A 75 5.38 -13.27 28.22
CA ALA A 75 4.96 -13.33 26.82
C ALA A 75 3.78 -12.38 26.54
N LEU A 76 2.85 -12.25 27.49
CA LEU A 76 1.71 -11.34 27.40
C LEU A 76 2.16 -9.88 27.44
N ASP A 77 3.08 -9.52 28.34
CA ASP A 77 3.65 -8.18 28.43
C ASP A 77 4.45 -7.82 27.17
N THR A 78 5.21 -8.78 26.62
CA THR A 78 5.89 -8.61 25.34
C THR A 78 4.89 -8.33 24.21
N ALA A 79 3.79 -9.09 24.16
CA ALA A 79 2.73 -8.88 23.16
C ALA A 79 2.10 -7.50 23.29
N ARG A 80 1.69 -7.11 24.52
CA ARG A 80 1.10 -5.79 24.80
C ARG A 80 2.05 -4.67 24.42
N SER A 81 3.30 -4.74 24.87
CA SER A 81 4.30 -3.72 24.56
C SER A 81 4.54 -3.59 23.07
N SER A 82 4.56 -4.69 22.32
CA SER A 82 4.84 -4.64 20.88
C SER A 82 3.63 -4.16 20.06
N LEU A 83 2.43 -4.59 20.44
CA LEU A 83 1.18 -4.29 19.72
C LEU A 83 0.69 -2.87 19.99
N LEU A 84 0.93 -2.34 21.20
CA LEU A 84 0.43 -1.03 21.63
C LEU A 84 1.50 0.08 21.57
N ALA A 85 2.75 -0.22 21.21
CA ALA A 85 3.82 0.77 21.12
C ALA A 85 3.62 1.81 20.01
N ALA A 86 2.95 1.43 18.92
CA ALA A 86 2.76 2.30 17.76
C ALA A 86 1.27 2.61 17.57
N ASN A 87 0.96 3.86 17.24
CA ASN A 87 -0.42 4.25 16.86
C ASN A 87 -0.87 3.53 15.58
N GLU A 88 0.05 3.35 14.62
CA GLU A 88 -0.18 2.63 13.38
C GLU A 88 1.13 1.94 12.96
N SER A 89 1.04 0.73 12.40
CA SER A 89 2.19 0.00 11.88
C SER A 89 1.77 -0.93 10.73
N LYS A 90 2.70 -1.71 10.20
CA LYS A 90 2.39 -2.69 9.16
C LYS A 90 1.87 -3.98 9.77
N LEU A 91 0.68 -4.39 9.37
CA LEU A 91 0.15 -5.73 9.60
C LEU A 91 0.60 -6.63 8.46
N TRP A 92 1.38 -7.64 8.79
CA TRP A 92 1.98 -8.56 7.84
C TRP A 92 1.17 -9.83 7.71
N ALA A 93 0.97 -10.25 6.48
CA ALA A 93 0.34 -11.50 6.13
C ALA A 93 1.25 -12.39 5.28
N LEU A 94 1.13 -13.69 5.52
CA LEU A 94 1.70 -14.75 4.70
C LEU A 94 0.61 -15.30 3.78
N MET A 95 0.87 -15.25 2.49
CA MET A 95 -0.01 -15.75 1.45
C MET A 95 0.21 -17.24 1.20
N ARG A 96 -0.74 -17.89 0.51
CA ARG A 96 -0.65 -19.34 0.21
C ARG A 96 0.50 -19.65 -0.77
N ASP A 97 0.85 -18.70 -1.61
CA ASP A 97 2.00 -18.78 -2.53
C ASP A 97 3.35 -18.55 -1.82
N GLY A 98 3.35 -18.33 -0.50
CA GLY A 98 4.55 -18.05 0.29
C GLY A 98 5.00 -16.58 0.26
N SER A 99 4.37 -15.73 -0.56
CA SER A 99 4.66 -14.30 -0.58
C SER A 99 4.22 -13.64 0.72
N LYS A 100 4.93 -12.58 1.11
CA LYS A 100 4.53 -11.72 2.22
C LYS A 100 3.91 -10.45 1.68
N ARG A 101 2.85 -10.01 2.36
CA ARG A 101 2.16 -8.76 2.04
C ARG A 101 1.90 -7.98 3.32
N TRP A 102 1.73 -6.68 3.21
CA TRP A 102 1.46 -5.84 4.37
C TRP A 102 0.37 -4.81 4.09
N THR A 103 -0.32 -4.39 5.13
CA THR A 103 -1.26 -3.25 5.09
C THR A 103 -0.99 -2.35 6.29
N TYR A 104 -1.28 -1.05 6.17
CA TYR A 104 -1.25 -0.16 7.32
C TYR A 104 -2.43 -0.47 8.23
N ALA A 105 -2.14 -0.72 9.50
CA ALA A 105 -3.13 -1.10 10.48
C ALA A 105 -2.86 -0.47 11.85
N LYS A 106 -3.95 -0.17 12.53
CA LYS A 106 -3.96 0.26 13.94
C LYS A 106 -4.59 -0.82 14.79
N VAL A 107 -4.00 -1.10 15.94
CA VAL A 107 -4.63 -1.96 16.95
C VAL A 107 -5.78 -1.19 17.59
N THR A 108 -6.98 -1.75 17.54
CA THR A 108 -8.20 -1.16 18.09
C THR A 108 -8.71 -1.91 19.32
N GLU A 109 -8.41 -3.20 19.41
CA GLU A 109 -8.83 -4.08 20.50
C GLU A 109 -7.70 -5.03 20.89
N PHE A 110 -7.47 -5.21 22.18
CA PHE A 110 -6.62 -6.28 22.71
C PHE A 110 -7.32 -6.91 23.90
N SER A 111 -7.58 -8.21 23.83
CA SER A 111 -8.25 -8.98 24.87
C SER A 111 -7.45 -10.24 25.17
N ALA A 112 -7.19 -10.47 26.45
CA ALA A 112 -6.50 -11.65 26.96
C ALA A 112 -7.18 -12.06 28.27
N PRO A 113 -8.37 -12.69 28.20
CA PRO A 113 -9.10 -13.05 29.40
C PRO A 113 -8.29 -14.06 30.22
N GLU A 114 -8.21 -13.82 31.53
CA GLU A 114 -7.57 -14.74 32.44
C GLU A 114 -8.26 -16.11 32.38
N SER A 115 -7.46 -17.17 32.29
CA SER A 115 -7.96 -18.54 32.45
C SER A 115 -7.66 -19.00 33.86
N VAL A 116 -8.69 -19.12 34.69
CA VAL A 116 -8.61 -19.77 36.00
C VAL A 116 -8.61 -21.29 35.79
N GLY A 117 -7.45 -21.92 35.93
CA GLY A 117 -7.28 -23.37 35.79
C GLY A 117 -5.82 -23.81 35.83
N THR A 118 -5.58 -25.12 35.73
CA THR A 118 -4.24 -25.73 35.71
C THR A 118 -3.48 -25.57 34.39
N ARG A 119 -4.05 -24.88 33.40
CA ARG A 119 -3.45 -24.71 32.08
C ARG A 119 -2.70 -23.38 32.02
N GLN A 120 -1.41 -23.46 31.67
CA GLN A 120 -0.53 -22.31 31.43
C GLN A 120 -0.72 -21.75 30.02
N THR A 121 -1.98 -21.56 29.64
CA THR A 121 -2.39 -21.12 28.31
C THR A 121 -3.37 -19.97 28.45
N ILE A 122 -3.11 -18.86 27.76
CA ILE A 122 -4.03 -17.71 27.72
C ILE A 122 -4.48 -17.49 26.27
N PRO A 123 -5.80 -17.51 25.99
CA PRO A 123 -6.30 -17.08 24.70
C PRO A 123 -6.16 -15.57 24.56
N VAL A 124 -5.72 -15.12 23.39
CA VAL A 124 -5.53 -13.72 23.04
C VAL A 124 -6.31 -13.42 21.78
N SER A 125 -6.97 -12.27 21.75
CA SER A 125 -7.65 -11.69 20.59
C SER A 125 -7.17 -10.27 20.38
N VAL A 126 -6.81 -9.94 19.14
CA VAL A 126 -6.34 -8.62 18.74
C VAL A 126 -7.16 -8.16 17.54
N GLY A 127 -7.78 -6.99 17.66
CA GLY A 127 -8.50 -6.31 16.58
C GLY A 127 -7.61 -5.27 15.92
N PHE A 128 -7.64 -5.23 14.59
CA PHE A 128 -6.95 -4.27 13.75
C PHE A 128 -7.94 -3.56 12.85
N GLU A 129 -7.79 -2.25 12.73
CA GLU A 129 -8.41 -1.44 11.70
C GLU A 129 -7.37 -1.11 10.62
N CYS A 130 -7.59 -1.59 9.41
CA CYS A 130 -6.73 -1.34 8.25
C CYS A 130 -7.34 -0.20 7.43
N ARG A 131 -6.68 0.96 7.46
CA ARG A 131 -7.20 2.24 6.94
C ARG A 131 -7.74 2.18 5.51
N GLU A 132 -7.05 1.44 4.65
CA GLU A 132 -7.33 1.46 3.20
C GLU A 132 -7.88 0.14 2.70
N GLY A 133 -7.77 -0.95 3.45
CA GLY A 133 -8.09 -2.30 2.98
C GLY A 133 -7.18 -2.82 1.86
N ILE A 134 -6.10 -2.10 1.53
CA ILE A 134 -5.13 -2.44 0.49
C ILE A 134 -3.94 -3.18 1.11
N TRP A 135 -3.51 -4.25 0.44
CA TRP A 135 -2.33 -5.03 0.78
C TRP A 135 -1.22 -4.79 -0.23
N TYR A 136 -0.04 -4.45 0.25
CA TYR A 136 1.14 -4.14 -0.56
C TYR A 136 2.12 -5.30 -0.55
N ALA A 137 2.93 -5.40 -1.59
CA ALA A 137 4.03 -6.35 -1.67
C ALA A 137 5.07 -6.11 -0.56
N GLU A 138 5.77 -7.16 -0.12
CA GLU A 138 6.87 -7.03 0.86
C GLU A 138 7.94 -6.03 0.42
N SER A 139 8.34 -6.11 -0.86
CA SER A 139 9.41 -5.32 -1.43
C SER A 139 8.88 -4.29 -2.41
N GLU A 140 9.50 -3.11 -2.38
CA GLU A 140 9.31 -2.09 -3.40
C GLU A 140 9.92 -2.59 -4.72
N SER A 141 9.18 -2.44 -5.80
CA SER A 141 9.68 -2.66 -7.16
C SER A 141 10.34 -1.38 -7.65
N THR A 142 11.42 -1.52 -8.41
CA THR A 142 12.17 -0.38 -8.96
C THR A 142 12.50 -0.64 -10.41
N THR A 143 12.38 0.38 -11.25
CA THR A 143 12.87 0.37 -12.62
C THR A 143 13.59 1.66 -12.91
N THR A 144 14.79 1.56 -13.45
CA THR A 144 15.58 2.71 -13.91
C THR A 144 15.55 2.77 -15.42
N LYS A 145 15.15 3.92 -15.97
CA LYS A 145 15.17 4.22 -17.40
C LYS A 145 16.15 5.36 -17.65
N THR A 146 17.20 5.05 -18.39
CA THR A 146 18.15 6.05 -18.90
C THR A 146 17.72 6.49 -20.31
N GLY A 147 17.68 7.80 -20.51
CA GLY A 147 17.26 8.44 -21.76
C GLY A 147 15.75 8.39 -21.95
N ILE A 148 15.31 8.86 -23.11
CA ILE A 148 13.89 8.83 -23.50
C ILE A 148 13.48 7.44 -24.03
N GLY A 149 12.17 7.23 -24.14
CA GLY A 149 11.55 6.04 -24.71
C GLY A 149 10.74 5.25 -23.69
N THR A 150 10.32 4.04 -24.06
CA THR A 150 9.42 3.24 -23.25
C THR A 150 10.13 2.28 -22.31
N ALA A 151 9.46 1.91 -21.22
CA ALA A 151 9.78 0.75 -20.38
C ALA A 151 8.51 0.04 -19.93
N THR A 152 8.63 -1.25 -19.64
CA THR A 152 7.52 -2.05 -19.09
C THR A 152 7.61 -2.06 -17.57
N LEU A 153 6.58 -1.55 -16.91
CA LEU A 153 6.43 -1.62 -15.44
C LEU A 153 5.36 -2.67 -15.11
N ALA A 154 5.73 -3.69 -14.33
CA ALA A 154 4.83 -4.79 -13.99
C ALA A 154 4.20 -4.58 -12.60
N ASN A 155 2.87 -4.58 -12.54
CA ASN A 155 2.12 -4.64 -11.30
C ASN A 155 1.55 -6.06 -11.14
N ALA A 156 2.15 -6.87 -10.26
CA ALA A 156 1.66 -8.22 -9.92
C ALA A 156 0.35 -8.20 -9.09
N GLY A 157 -0.09 -7.01 -8.70
CA GLY A 157 -1.32 -6.72 -7.98
C GLY A 157 -2.60 -7.06 -8.74
N ASN A 158 -3.74 -6.96 -8.05
CA ASN A 158 -5.07 -7.04 -8.67
C ASN A 158 -5.80 -5.69 -8.68
N ILE A 159 -5.17 -4.60 -8.22
CA ILE A 159 -5.69 -3.23 -8.28
C ILE A 159 -4.68 -2.26 -8.87
N LEU A 160 -5.15 -1.04 -9.18
CA LEU A 160 -4.29 0.09 -9.55
C LEU A 160 -3.28 0.38 -8.44
N THR A 161 -2.03 0.64 -8.82
CA THR A 161 -0.94 0.97 -7.90
C THR A 161 -0.34 2.33 -8.22
N PRO A 162 -0.20 3.26 -7.25
CA PRO A 162 0.48 4.53 -7.48
C PRO A 162 1.98 4.34 -7.71
N VAL A 163 2.57 5.17 -8.56
CA VAL A 163 4.00 5.16 -8.86
C VAL A 163 4.66 6.45 -8.38
N LYS A 164 5.85 6.31 -7.78
CA LYS A 164 6.76 7.42 -7.55
C LYS A 164 7.80 7.47 -8.66
N ILE A 165 7.98 8.63 -9.28
CA ILE A 165 9.00 8.89 -10.29
C ILE A 165 10.01 9.88 -9.73
N VAL A 166 11.29 9.54 -9.79
CA VAL A 166 12.41 10.46 -9.57
C VAL A 166 13.12 10.69 -10.91
N LEU A 167 13.03 11.90 -11.44
CA LEU A 167 13.72 12.34 -12.64
C LEU A 167 14.94 13.18 -12.25
N THR A 168 16.12 12.77 -12.70
CA THR A 168 17.38 13.53 -12.55
C THR A 168 17.81 14.11 -13.88
N SER A 169 18.14 15.41 -13.90
CA SER A 169 18.81 16.11 -14.99
C SER A 169 20.34 16.11 -14.75
N PRO A 170 21.11 15.22 -15.39
CA PRO A 170 22.52 15.03 -15.01
C PRO A 170 23.47 16.12 -15.54
N SER A 171 23.30 16.61 -16.77
CA SER A 171 24.26 17.53 -17.38
C SER A 171 23.67 18.63 -18.27
N THR A 172 22.34 18.70 -18.43
CA THR A 172 21.67 19.74 -19.23
C THR A 172 20.25 20.02 -18.75
N SER A 173 19.71 21.20 -19.09
CA SER A 173 18.29 21.47 -18.88
C SER A 173 17.41 20.50 -19.66
N ILE A 174 16.31 20.07 -19.03
CA ILE A 174 15.29 19.23 -19.68
C ILE A 174 14.06 20.10 -19.93
N THR A 175 13.61 20.15 -21.18
CA THR A 175 12.45 20.95 -21.56
C THR A 175 11.20 20.08 -21.52
N ALA A 176 10.18 20.53 -20.80
CA ALA A 176 8.88 19.88 -20.68
C ALA A 176 8.92 18.33 -20.51
N PRO A 177 9.59 17.79 -19.47
CA PRO A 177 9.59 16.35 -19.22
C PRO A 177 8.19 15.82 -18.93
N PHE A 178 7.89 14.63 -19.42
CA PHE A 178 6.61 13.97 -19.19
C PHE A 178 6.77 12.47 -18.99
N VAL A 179 5.81 11.89 -18.29
CA VAL A 179 5.64 10.45 -18.18
C VAL A 179 4.21 10.10 -18.54
N HIS A 180 4.04 9.08 -19.36
CA HIS A 180 2.74 8.64 -19.87
C HIS A 180 2.62 7.12 -19.82
N ASN A 181 1.68 6.60 -19.04
CA ASN A 181 1.31 5.19 -19.09
C ASN A 181 0.34 4.96 -20.26
N GLN A 182 0.82 4.33 -21.32
CA GLN A 182 0.01 4.04 -22.51
C GLN A 182 -1.09 3.02 -22.24
N THR A 183 -1.00 2.25 -21.15
CA THR A 183 -1.98 1.20 -20.80
C THR A 183 -3.27 1.76 -20.22
N ASN A 184 -3.21 2.88 -19.49
CA ASN A 184 -4.37 3.49 -18.85
C ASN A 184 -4.49 5.01 -19.08
N ALA A 185 -3.71 5.54 -20.02
CA ALA A 185 -3.63 6.94 -20.40
C ALA A 185 -3.19 7.91 -19.29
N SER A 186 -2.75 7.43 -18.11
CA SER A 186 -2.29 8.33 -17.06
C SER A 186 -1.04 9.10 -17.49
N LYS A 187 -1.07 10.43 -17.35
CA LYS A 187 -0.04 11.31 -17.90
C LYS A 187 0.11 12.59 -17.11
N TRP A 188 1.35 12.97 -16.88
CA TRP A 188 1.71 14.32 -16.45
C TRP A 188 2.87 14.87 -17.27
N THR A 189 2.96 16.19 -17.33
CA THR A 189 4.10 16.94 -17.87
C THR A 189 4.50 17.98 -16.84
N HIS A 190 5.78 18.25 -16.69
CA HIS A 190 6.29 19.30 -15.82
C HIS A 190 6.93 20.41 -16.66
N ALA A 191 7.02 21.63 -16.14
CA ALA A 191 7.79 22.71 -16.76
C ALA A 191 9.29 22.38 -16.87
N ASP A 192 10.05 23.28 -17.48
CA ASP A 192 11.48 23.07 -17.73
C ASP A 192 12.26 22.89 -16.42
N MET A 193 13.20 21.95 -16.45
CA MET A 193 14.11 21.66 -15.34
C MET A 193 15.50 22.19 -15.65
N THR A 194 16.10 22.86 -14.67
CA THR A 194 17.49 23.32 -14.75
C THR A 194 18.47 22.15 -14.63
N LEU A 195 19.71 22.38 -15.07
CA LEU A 195 20.83 21.48 -14.87
C LEU A 195 20.93 20.99 -13.42
N GLY A 196 21.12 19.68 -13.22
CA GLY A 196 21.34 19.09 -11.91
C GLY A 196 20.08 18.94 -11.07
N ALA A 197 18.92 19.40 -11.56
CA ALA A 197 17.68 19.34 -10.81
C ALA A 197 17.16 17.92 -10.68
N VAL A 198 16.49 17.66 -9.55
CA VAL A 198 15.83 16.38 -9.25
C VAL A 198 14.35 16.65 -9.06
N LEU A 199 13.52 16.15 -9.96
CA LEU A 199 12.06 16.20 -9.83
C LEU A 199 11.57 14.87 -9.23
N THR A 200 10.84 14.95 -8.13
CA THR A 200 10.16 13.81 -7.51
C THR A 200 8.66 14.00 -7.66
N VAL A 201 8.00 13.11 -8.42
CA VAL A 201 6.54 13.07 -8.55
C VAL A 201 6.05 11.80 -7.85
N ASP A 202 5.27 11.95 -6.78
CA ASP A 202 4.77 10.85 -5.97
C ASP A 202 3.24 10.80 -6.04
N ALA A 203 2.73 9.81 -6.78
CA ALA A 203 1.29 9.61 -6.95
C ALA A 203 0.58 9.17 -5.66
N ALA A 204 1.26 8.51 -4.72
CA ALA A 204 0.66 8.08 -3.47
C ALA A 204 0.52 9.25 -2.48
N ALA A 205 1.53 10.13 -2.45
CA ALA A 205 1.53 11.34 -1.63
C ALA A 205 0.85 12.54 -2.29
N TYR A 206 0.39 12.41 -3.54
CA TYR A 206 -0.17 13.49 -4.34
C TYR A 206 0.72 14.73 -4.36
N SER A 207 2.03 14.54 -4.58
CA SER A 207 3.02 15.61 -4.49
C SER A 207 3.99 15.65 -5.68
N ALA A 208 4.50 16.83 -5.99
CA ALA A 208 5.58 17.04 -6.94
C ALA A 208 6.60 18.00 -6.32
N LEU A 209 7.86 17.58 -6.22
CA LEU A 209 8.94 18.34 -5.59
C LEU A 209 10.12 18.52 -6.56
N LEU A 210 10.63 19.74 -6.69
CA LEU A 210 11.89 20.03 -7.37
C LEU A 210 12.97 20.26 -6.32
N GLY A 211 13.83 19.25 -6.10
CA GLY A 211 14.66 19.17 -4.91
C GLY A 211 13.78 18.99 -3.67
N SER A 212 13.74 20.00 -2.81
CA SER A 212 12.90 20.04 -1.60
C SER A 212 11.74 21.04 -1.68
N SER A 213 11.59 21.75 -2.80
CA SER A 213 10.56 22.78 -2.99
C SER A 213 9.34 22.20 -3.70
N ASP A 214 8.15 22.63 -3.29
CA ASP A 214 6.91 22.29 -3.98
C ASP A 214 6.96 22.78 -5.44
N ALA A 215 6.64 21.88 -6.35
CA ALA A 215 6.64 22.09 -7.79
C ALA A 215 5.30 21.70 -8.42
N TYR A 216 4.27 21.43 -7.60
CA TYR A 216 2.96 21.01 -8.08
C TYR A 216 2.34 22.01 -9.07
N ALA A 217 2.49 23.32 -8.82
CA ALA A 217 1.99 24.36 -9.73
C ALA A 217 2.64 24.37 -11.13
N ASN A 218 3.79 23.71 -11.29
CA ASN A 218 4.51 23.60 -12.56
C ASN A 218 4.12 22.33 -13.34
N MET A 219 3.20 21.52 -12.80
CA MET A 219 2.67 20.34 -13.48
C MET A 219 1.52 20.75 -14.41
N THR A 220 1.57 20.28 -15.66
CA THR A 220 0.46 20.37 -16.59
C THR A 220 -0.41 19.13 -16.47
N ILE A 221 -1.66 19.35 -16.05
CA ILE A 221 -2.69 18.33 -15.87
C ILE A 221 -3.52 18.26 -17.16
N VAL A 222 -3.39 17.17 -17.91
CA VAL A 222 -4.18 16.97 -19.15
C VAL A 222 -5.60 16.49 -18.82
N ASP A 223 -5.73 15.63 -17.82
CA ASP A 223 -7.00 15.11 -17.31
C ASP A 223 -6.91 15.02 -15.79
N PRO A 224 -7.76 15.73 -15.03
CA PRO A 224 -7.71 15.74 -13.57
C PRO A 224 -7.99 14.37 -12.93
N PHE A 225 -8.55 13.42 -13.67
CA PHE A 225 -8.85 12.07 -13.16
C PHE A 225 -7.72 11.07 -13.40
N THR A 226 -6.78 11.36 -14.31
CA THR A 226 -5.72 10.41 -14.71
C THR A 226 -4.31 11.01 -14.66
N PHE A 227 -4.13 12.21 -14.09
CA PHE A 227 -2.82 12.86 -14.16
C PHE A 227 -1.72 12.18 -13.33
N TRP A 228 -2.08 11.55 -12.21
CA TRP A 228 -1.12 10.78 -11.43
C TRP A 228 -0.82 9.45 -12.11
N LEU A 229 0.46 9.07 -12.11
CA LEU A 229 0.89 7.82 -12.73
C LEU A 229 0.46 6.63 -11.87
N TYR A 230 -0.43 5.81 -12.42
CA TYR A 230 -0.86 4.55 -11.83
C TYR A 230 -0.54 3.37 -12.75
N LEU A 231 -0.26 2.20 -12.17
CA LEU A 231 -0.11 0.94 -12.90
C LEU A 231 -1.37 0.09 -12.78
N SER A 232 -1.96 -0.25 -13.93
CA SER A 232 -2.98 -1.29 -14.02
C SER A 232 -2.41 -2.65 -13.65
N PRO A 233 -3.23 -3.61 -13.16
CA PRO A 233 -2.79 -5.00 -12.99
C PRO A 233 -2.12 -5.55 -14.27
N GLY A 234 -0.99 -6.24 -14.11
CA GLY A 234 -0.19 -6.76 -15.21
C GLY A 234 0.89 -5.80 -15.71
N ASN A 235 1.24 -5.93 -16.98
CA ASN A 235 2.31 -5.15 -17.61
C ASN A 235 1.78 -3.82 -18.13
N ASN A 236 2.45 -2.72 -17.76
CA ASN A 236 2.13 -1.37 -18.22
C ASN A 236 3.26 -0.85 -19.09
N THR A 237 2.94 -0.34 -20.27
CA THR A 237 3.91 0.31 -21.15
C THR A 237 3.96 1.80 -20.81
N VAL A 238 5.07 2.24 -20.22
CA VAL A 238 5.25 3.63 -19.78
C VAL A 238 6.28 4.32 -20.65
N ASP A 239 5.89 5.46 -21.22
CA ASP A 239 6.75 6.35 -21.99
C ASP A 239 7.38 7.40 -21.07
N PHE A 240 8.71 7.51 -21.11
CA PHE A 240 9.52 8.47 -20.39
C PHE A 240 10.16 9.41 -21.42
N ASN A 241 9.78 10.67 -21.42
CA ASN A 241 10.14 11.53 -22.54
C ASN A 241 10.19 13.02 -22.16
N CYS A 242 10.66 13.85 -23.09
CA CYS A 242 10.74 15.30 -22.94
C CYS A 242 10.74 15.96 -24.33
N SER A 243 10.35 17.23 -24.42
CA SER A 243 10.37 17.92 -25.71
C SER A 243 11.78 18.14 -26.25
N SER A 244 12.75 18.40 -25.37
CA SER A 244 14.16 18.43 -25.73
C SER A 244 15.05 18.22 -24.51
N PHE A 245 16.23 17.68 -24.76
CA PHE A 245 17.37 17.69 -23.86
C PHE A 245 18.64 17.74 -24.72
N SER A 246 19.75 18.19 -24.16
CA SER A 246 21.07 18.09 -24.81
C SER A 246 22.02 17.27 -23.93
N GLY A 247 23.19 16.86 -24.40
CA GLY A 247 24.18 16.20 -23.53
C GLY A 247 23.76 14.83 -22.98
N THR A 248 23.91 14.62 -21.66
CA THR A 248 23.71 13.30 -21.04
C THR A 248 22.22 12.98 -20.90
N ASN A 249 21.89 11.72 -21.18
CA ASN A 249 20.54 11.19 -21.06
C ASN A 249 19.94 11.44 -19.66
N PRO A 250 18.69 11.93 -19.57
CA PRO A 250 17.97 11.99 -18.30
C PRO A 250 17.82 10.60 -17.67
N VAL A 251 17.71 10.55 -16.35
CA VAL A 251 17.51 9.29 -15.61
C VAL A 251 16.19 9.36 -14.87
N TYR A 252 15.31 8.42 -15.17
CA TYR A 252 14.03 8.22 -14.48
C TYR A 252 14.13 6.97 -13.60
N VAL A 253 13.80 7.11 -12.33
CA VAL A 253 13.67 5.98 -11.39
C VAL A 253 12.20 5.88 -10.99
N ALA A 254 11.55 4.81 -11.42
CA ALA A 254 10.18 4.49 -11.03
C ALA A 254 10.20 3.51 -9.86
N THR A 255 9.49 3.83 -8.78
CA THR A 255 9.30 2.92 -7.64
C THR A 255 7.82 2.75 -7.30
N TRP A 256 7.43 1.53 -6.91
CA TRP A 256 6.05 1.19 -6.55
C TRP A 256 5.97 -0.08 -5.71
N TYR A 257 4.85 -0.26 -5.01
CA TYR A 257 4.49 -1.53 -4.38
C TYR A 257 3.28 -2.13 -5.08
N SER A 258 3.41 -3.30 -5.70
CA SER A 258 2.22 -4.01 -6.19
C SER A 258 1.19 -4.18 -5.08
N ALA A 259 -0.08 -3.95 -5.42
CA ALA A 259 -1.14 -3.83 -4.45
C ALA A 259 -2.32 -4.78 -4.73
N TRP A 260 -2.97 -5.24 -3.67
CA TRP A 260 -4.11 -6.14 -3.73
C TRP A 260 -5.26 -5.68 -2.84
N VAL A 261 -6.49 -5.90 -3.29
CA VAL A 261 -7.66 -6.05 -2.41
C VAL A 261 -7.98 -7.53 -2.24
N MET A 262 -8.53 -7.88 -1.07
CA MET A 262 -8.88 -9.25 -0.71
C MET A 262 -10.36 -9.54 -0.84
#